data_AF-A0A7S4UEY1-F1
#
_entry.id   AF-A0A7S4UEY1-F1
#
_cell.length_a   1.000
_cell.length_b   1.000
_cell.length_c   1.000
_cell.angle_alpha   90.00
_cell.angle_beta   90.00
_cell.angle_gamma   90.00
#
_symmetry.space_group_name_H-M   'P 1'
#
loop_
_entity.id
_entity.type
_entity.pdbx_description
1 polymer ?
#
loop_
_entity_poly.entity_id
_entity_poly.type
_entity_poly.pdbx_seq_one_letter_code
_entity_poly.pdbx_strand_id
1 'polypeptide(L)'
;MIDTDVVLYGDLVRWIGEHMDSRALLITGGEAMQDGRWQPNTGTMSINGSSVPLLDAWLARAGDPDDFGIFTAGKYADQGGLVRLLNATPNVRGAVQIMPRSVVGECSERGRFATHYNCIDGKIWTMQNRGEWSPRTKACQGLQSAPGVAAYSPVDQAIHGLLMGGR
;
A
#
# COMPACT_ATOMS: atom_id res chain seq x y z
N MET A 1 6.62 6.46 -4.13
CA MET A 1 5.16 6.39 -4.09
C MET A 1 4.75 6.24 -2.63
N ILE A 2 3.68 6.92 -2.22
CA ILE A 2 3.13 6.88 -0.87
C ILE A 2 1.61 6.79 -1.03
N ASP A 3 0.98 5.79 -0.43
CA ASP A 3 -0.47 5.65 -0.42
C ASP A 3 -1.13 6.79 0.36
N THR A 4 -2.40 7.04 0.04
CA THR A 4 -3.14 8.17 0.62
C THR A 4 -3.50 8.00 2.10
N ASP A 5 -3.36 6.78 2.64
CA ASP A 5 -3.54 6.41 4.03
C ASP A 5 -2.21 6.14 4.75
N VAL A 6 -1.10 6.67 4.23
CA VAL A 6 0.17 6.78 4.93
C VAL A 6 0.33 8.18 5.51
N VAL A 7 0.50 8.27 6.82
CA VAL A 7 0.74 9.52 7.54
C VAL A 7 2.23 9.68 7.83
N LEU A 8 2.83 10.78 7.37
CA LEU A 8 4.23 11.11 7.61
C LEU A 8 4.39 11.93 8.90
N TYR A 9 5.38 11.57 9.73
CA TYR A 9 5.76 12.32 10.94
C TYR A 9 7.17 12.89 10.88
N GLY A 10 7.98 12.43 9.94
CA GLY A 10 9.37 12.85 9.76
C GLY A 10 9.81 12.77 8.30
N ASP A 11 11.09 13.05 8.08
CA ASP A 11 11.69 13.05 6.75
C ASP A 11 12.07 11.63 6.31
N LEU A 12 11.05 10.88 5.85
CA LEU A 12 11.22 9.52 5.33
C LEU A 12 12.11 9.51 4.08
N VAL A 13 12.05 10.54 3.24
CA VAL A 13 12.86 10.64 2.02
C VAL A 13 14.34 10.71 2.37
N ARG A 14 14.71 11.56 3.33
CA ARG A 14 16.08 11.63 3.84
C ARG A 14 16.52 10.30 4.44
N TRP A 15 15.69 9.67 5.27
CA TRP A 15 16.03 8.38 5.87
C TRP A 15 16.32 7.32 4.79
N ILE A 16 15.49 7.25 3.74
CA ILE A 16 15.69 6.36 2.60
C ILE A 16 17.03 6.66 1.90
N GLY A 17 17.33 7.93 1.63
CA GLY A 17 18.60 8.32 1.00
C GLY A 17 19.84 7.93 1.81
N GLU A 18 19.73 7.89 3.14
CA GLU A 18 20.80 7.52 4.06
C GLU A 18 20.94 5.99 4.26
N HIS A 19 19.88 5.19 4.02
CA HIS A 19 19.81 3.77 4.42
C HIS A 19 19.50 2.78 3.30
N MET A 20 19.22 3.24 2.08
CA MET A 20 19.03 2.34 0.93
C MET A 20 20.37 1.67 0.57
N ASP A 21 20.40 0.33 0.54
CA ASP A 21 21.56 -0.44 0.09
C ASP A 21 21.87 -0.02 -1.36
N SER A 22 23.14 0.25 -1.65
CA SER A 22 23.60 0.63 -2.99
C SER A 22 23.25 -0.39 -4.10
N ARG A 23 22.95 -1.63 -3.73
CA ARG A 23 22.54 -2.72 -4.63
C ARG A 23 21.02 -2.87 -4.71
N ALA A 24 20.27 -2.19 -3.83
CA ALA A 24 18.82 -2.23 -3.88
C ALA A 24 18.33 -1.48 -5.12
N LEU A 25 17.43 -2.12 -5.85
CA LEU A 25 16.67 -1.51 -6.93
C LEU A 25 15.36 -0.92 -6.42
N LEU A 26 14.88 -1.35 -5.26
CA LEU A 26 13.63 -0.89 -4.66
C LEU A 26 13.78 -0.94 -3.15
N ILE A 27 13.30 0.09 -2.45
CA ILE A 27 13.05 0.03 -1.02
C ILE A 27 11.57 0.27 -0.74
N THR A 28 10.96 -0.56 0.09
CA THR A 28 9.50 -0.58 0.27
C THR A 28 9.10 -0.90 1.71
N GLY A 29 7.86 -0.62 2.09
CA GLY A 29 7.28 -1.06 3.37
C GLY A 29 7.26 -2.59 3.51
N GLY A 30 6.95 -3.09 4.69
CA GLY A 30 6.96 -4.52 4.96
C GLY A 30 5.73 -4.97 5.73
N GLU A 31 5.02 -5.97 5.23
CA GLU A 31 3.98 -6.65 5.98
C GLU A 31 4.50 -7.99 6.53
N ALA A 32 4.20 -8.26 7.80
CA ALA A 32 4.50 -9.53 8.43
C ALA A 32 3.44 -10.56 8.05
N MET A 33 3.87 -11.68 7.48
CA MET A 33 3.02 -12.81 7.21
C MET A 33 2.80 -13.63 8.49
N GLN A 34 1.71 -14.42 8.53
CA GLN A 34 1.42 -15.32 9.66
C GLN A 34 2.55 -16.33 9.96
N ASP A 35 3.36 -16.66 8.95
CA ASP A 35 4.51 -17.56 9.07
C ASP A 35 5.82 -16.85 9.47
N GLY A 36 5.75 -15.56 9.82
CA GLY A 36 6.90 -14.74 10.21
C GLY A 36 7.76 -14.25 9.05
N ARG A 37 7.44 -14.59 7.80
CA ARG A 37 8.11 -14.02 6.63
C ARG A 37 7.67 -12.57 6.42
N TRP A 38 8.57 -11.76 5.89
CA TRP A 38 8.26 -10.40 5.46
C TRP A 38 7.93 -10.39 3.97
N GLN A 39 6.83 -9.73 3.63
CA GLN A 39 6.47 -9.42 2.25
C GLN A 39 6.57 -7.92 1.99
N PRO A 40 6.98 -7.51 0.77
CA PRO A 40 6.97 -6.12 0.40
C PRO A 40 5.53 -5.59 0.43
N ASN A 41 5.33 -4.46 1.09
CA ASN A 41 4.11 -3.67 1.00
C ASN A 41 4.33 -2.49 0.05
N THR A 42 3.45 -2.30 -0.93
CA THR A 42 3.60 -1.27 -1.98
C THR A 42 3.15 0.12 -1.57
N GLY A 43 2.54 0.28 -0.39
CA GLY A 43 1.98 1.57 0.06
C GLY A 43 3.02 2.62 0.44
N THR A 44 4.26 2.21 0.67
CA THR A 44 5.41 3.14 0.71
C THR A 44 6.57 2.55 -0.05
N MET A 45 7.04 3.26 -1.07
CA MET A 45 8.19 2.81 -1.86
C MET A 45 9.02 3.95 -2.42
N SER A 46 10.31 3.68 -2.58
CA SER A 46 11.24 4.52 -3.32
C SER A 46 11.98 3.69 -4.36
N ILE A 47 12.06 4.27 -5.55
CA ILE A 47 12.69 3.72 -6.75
C ILE A 47 13.61 4.78 -7.34
N ASN A 48 14.59 4.35 -8.12
CA ASN A 48 15.51 5.21 -8.85
C ASN A 48 15.56 4.79 -10.33
N GLY A 49 16.41 5.43 -11.13
CA GLY A 49 16.53 5.11 -12.56
C GLY A 49 16.97 3.66 -12.83
N SER A 50 17.71 3.03 -11.91
CA SER A 50 18.13 1.64 -12.03
C SER A 50 16.98 0.66 -11.78
N SER A 51 15.88 1.10 -11.19
CA SER A 51 14.67 0.29 -10.95
C SER A 51 13.87 -0.01 -12.21
N VAL A 52 14.11 0.69 -13.34
CA VAL A 52 13.26 0.58 -14.54
C VAL A 52 13.07 -0.86 -15.03
N PRO A 53 14.11 -1.71 -15.17
CA PRO A 53 13.92 -3.10 -15.59
C PRO A 53 13.08 -3.92 -14.60
N LEU A 54 13.18 -3.63 -13.30
CA LEU A 54 12.35 -4.25 -12.27
C LEU A 54 10.89 -3.81 -12.40
N LEU A 55 10.64 -2.53 -12.66
CA LEU A 55 9.30 -1.99 -12.88
C LEU A 55 8.65 -2.59 -14.12
N ASP A 56 9.37 -2.71 -15.23
CA ASP A 56 8.85 -3.31 -16.46
C ASP A 56 8.45 -4.78 -16.24
N ALA A 57 9.31 -5.55 -15.56
CA ALA A 57 9.03 -6.94 -15.21
C ALA A 57 7.84 -7.05 -14.23
N TRP A 58 7.72 -6.12 -13.30
CA TRP A 58 6.63 -6.08 -12.34
C TRP A 58 5.30 -5.73 -13.01
N LEU A 59 5.25 -4.70 -13.86
CA LEU A 59 4.06 -4.31 -14.59
C LEU A 59 3.58 -5.42 -15.54
N ALA A 60 4.51 -6.10 -16.22
CA ALA A 60 4.18 -7.25 -17.05
C ALA A 60 3.49 -8.37 -16.25
N ARG A 61 3.90 -8.59 -14.99
CA ARG A 61 3.27 -9.58 -14.10
C ARG A 61 1.96 -9.11 -13.49
N ALA A 62 1.90 -7.85 -13.07
CA ALA A 62 0.68 -7.28 -12.49
C ALA A 62 -0.48 -7.25 -13.51
N GLY A 63 -0.16 -7.08 -14.80
CA GLY A 63 -1.13 -7.09 -15.89
C GLY A 63 -1.47 -8.48 -16.47
N ASP A 64 -0.84 -9.55 -15.98
CA ASP A 64 -1.08 -10.90 -16.49
C ASP A 64 -2.43 -11.44 -15.96
N PRO A 65 -3.43 -11.65 -16.85
CA PRO A 65 -4.74 -12.14 -16.45
C PRO A 65 -4.72 -13.55 -15.87
N ASP A 66 -3.70 -14.36 -16.19
CA ASP A 66 -3.55 -15.70 -15.62
C ASP A 66 -3.06 -15.66 -14.17
N ASP A 67 -2.32 -14.61 -13.79
CA ASP A 67 -1.78 -14.43 -12.43
C ASP A 67 -2.80 -13.80 -11.47
N PHE A 68 -3.65 -12.89 -11.94
CA PHE A 68 -4.58 -12.14 -11.07
C PHE A 68 -6.05 -12.33 -11.39
N GLY A 69 -6.45 -12.95 -12.51
CA GLY A 69 -7.86 -13.02 -12.91
C GLY A 69 -8.51 -11.63 -13.12
N ILE A 70 -9.61 -11.57 -13.87
CA ILE A 70 -10.25 -10.30 -14.26
C ILE A 70 -10.75 -9.48 -13.04
N PHE A 71 -11.17 -10.15 -11.96
CA PHE A 71 -11.79 -9.50 -10.80
C PHE A 71 -10.83 -9.10 -9.68
N THR A 72 -9.64 -9.70 -9.65
CA THR A 72 -8.61 -9.46 -8.62
C THR A 72 -7.50 -8.53 -9.10
N ALA A 73 -7.48 -8.21 -10.40
CA ALA A 73 -6.57 -7.27 -11.05
C ALA A 73 -6.62 -5.82 -10.52
N GLY A 74 -7.61 -5.45 -9.68
CA GLY A 74 -7.74 -4.08 -9.17
C GLY A 74 -7.23 -3.86 -7.74
N LYS A 75 -7.46 -4.81 -6.83
CA LYS A 75 -7.25 -4.59 -5.38
C LYS A 75 -5.89 -5.05 -4.85
N TYR A 76 -5.22 -5.95 -5.56
CA TYR A 76 -3.96 -6.57 -5.12
C TYR A 76 -2.96 -6.76 -6.27
N ALA A 77 -3.21 -6.20 -7.44
CA ALA A 77 -2.38 -6.47 -8.62
C ALA A 77 -0.98 -5.88 -8.49
N ASP A 78 -0.85 -4.72 -7.83
CA ASP A 78 0.43 -4.09 -7.58
C ASP A 78 1.24 -4.92 -6.57
N GLN A 79 0.81 -5.03 -5.31
CA GLN A 79 1.54 -5.76 -4.28
C GLN A 79 1.68 -7.24 -4.63
N GLY A 80 0.60 -7.88 -5.05
CA GLY A 80 0.60 -9.27 -5.45
C GLY A 80 1.51 -9.51 -6.66
N GLY A 81 1.51 -8.61 -7.66
CA GLY A 81 2.37 -8.70 -8.84
C GLY A 81 3.84 -8.68 -8.46
N LEU A 82 4.20 -7.80 -7.51
CA LEU A 82 5.55 -7.72 -7.00
C LEU A 82 5.92 -9.00 -6.26
N VAL A 83 5.09 -9.47 -5.33
CA VAL A 83 5.33 -10.71 -4.58
C VAL A 83 5.54 -11.91 -5.50
N ARG A 84 4.70 -12.07 -6.54
CA ARG A 84 4.85 -13.13 -7.54
C ARG A 84 6.17 -13.02 -8.29
N LEU A 85 6.52 -11.82 -8.77
CA LEU A 85 7.80 -11.59 -9.45
C LEU A 85 8.99 -11.98 -8.57
N LEU A 86 8.98 -11.57 -7.29
CA LEU A 86 10.07 -11.87 -6.35
C LEU A 86 10.15 -13.35 -5.98
N ASN A 87 9.02 -14.07 -5.97
CA ASN A 87 9.01 -15.51 -5.76
C ASN A 87 9.52 -16.27 -7.00
N ALA A 88 9.18 -15.81 -8.20
CA ALA A 88 9.66 -16.40 -9.46
C ALA A 88 11.13 -16.08 -9.76
N THR A 89 11.66 -14.98 -9.22
CA THR A 89 13.00 -14.47 -9.54
C THR A 89 13.82 -14.20 -8.26
N PRO A 90 14.42 -15.22 -7.62
CA PRO A 90 15.13 -15.08 -6.35
C PRO A 90 16.25 -14.02 -6.37
N ASN A 91 16.94 -13.87 -7.51
CA ASN A 91 17.99 -12.88 -7.68
C ASN A 91 17.46 -11.44 -7.53
N VAL A 92 16.24 -11.19 -8.01
CA VAL A 92 15.57 -9.89 -7.91
C VAL A 92 15.09 -9.66 -6.48
N ARG A 93 14.69 -10.71 -5.75
CA ARG A 93 14.32 -10.59 -4.32
C ARG A 93 15.43 -9.97 -3.48
N GLY A 94 16.69 -10.34 -3.72
CA GLY A 94 17.84 -9.75 -3.04
C GLY A 94 18.08 -8.27 -3.37
N ALA A 95 17.46 -7.76 -4.43
CA ALA A 95 17.52 -6.35 -4.84
C ALA A 95 16.35 -5.52 -4.29
N VAL A 96 15.41 -6.12 -3.55
CA VAL A 96 14.33 -5.41 -2.88
C VAL A 96 14.63 -5.33 -1.39
N GLN A 97 14.81 -4.11 -0.90
CA GLN A 97 14.99 -3.82 0.52
C GLN A 97 13.63 -3.53 1.18
N ILE A 98 13.40 -4.15 2.34
CA ILE A 98 12.20 -3.89 3.14
C ILE A 98 12.59 -2.96 4.29
N MET A 99 11.83 -1.87 4.46
CA MET A 99 11.96 -0.96 5.59
C MET A 99 11.51 -1.67 6.88
N PRO A 100 12.26 -1.58 7.98
CA PRO A 100 11.80 -2.09 9.27
C PRO A 100 10.48 -1.41 9.70
N ARG A 101 9.57 -2.14 10.35
CA ARG A 101 8.32 -1.56 10.89
C ARG A 101 8.54 -0.42 11.89
N SER A 102 9.70 -0.38 12.54
CA SER A 102 10.07 0.73 13.42
C SER A 102 10.31 2.04 12.66
N VAL A 103 10.57 1.98 11.35
CA VAL A 103 10.77 3.14 10.46
C VAL A 103 9.43 3.58 9.89
N VAL A 104 8.75 2.66 9.18
CA VAL A 104 7.40 2.83 8.66
C VAL A 104 6.51 1.79 9.30
N GLY A 105 5.61 2.24 10.18
CA GLY A 105 4.68 1.36 10.87
C GLY A 105 3.52 0.98 9.95
N GLU A 106 2.83 -0.11 10.29
CA GLU A 106 1.79 -0.73 9.46
C GLU A 106 0.63 -1.19 10.34
N CYS A 107 -0.55 -1.36 9.75
CA CYS A 107 -1.77 -1.74 10.45
C CYS A 107 -2.09 -0.80 11.62
N SER A 108 -1.86 0.50 11.44
CA SER A 108 -1.92 1.53 12.49
C SER A 108 -0.91 1.40 13.63
N GLU A 109 0.05 0.48 13.60
CA GLU A 109 1.17 0.56 14.53
C GLU A 109 2.07 1.72 14.13
N ARG A 110 2.46 2.57 15.10
CA ARG A 110 3.19 3.80 14.81
C ARG A 110 4.65 3.52 14.45
N GLY A 111 5.07 3.94 13.26
CA GLY A 111 6.49 3.99 12.90
C GLY A 111 7.14 5.31 13.30
N ARG A 112 8.48 5.35 13.28
CA ARG A 112 9.25 6.56 13.60
C ARG A 112 9.01 7.69 12.59
N PHE A 113 8.94 7.37 11.30
CA PHE A 113 8.85 8.35 10.22
C PHE A 113 7.48 8.38 9.57
N ALA A 114 6.77 7.26 9.55
CA ALA A 114 5.44 7.16 8.97
C ALA A 114 4.62 6.03 9.59
N THR A 115 3.30 6.09 9.44
CA THR A 115 2.36 4.98 9.69
C THR A 115 1.48 4.78 8.48
N HIS A 116 1.45 3.55 7.97
CA HIS A 116 0.46 3.07 7.02
C HIS A 116 -0.76 2.54 7.77
N TYR A 117 -1.95 3.03 7.41
CA TYR A 117 -3.23 2.61 7.99
C TYR A 117 -3.89 1.47 7.19
N ASN A 118 -3.10 0.61 6.56
CA ASN A 118 -3.59 -0.65 5.98
C ASN A 118 -4.16 -1.59 7.06
N CYS A 119 -4.72 -2.73 6.65
CA CYS A 119 -5.21 -3.81 7.53
C CYS A 119 -6.33 -3.51 8.55
N ILE A 120 -6.76 -2.25 8.73
CA ILE A 120 -7.79 -1.90 9.70
C ILE A 120 -9.08 -1.47 9.01
N ASP A 121 -10.21 -1.84 9.61
CA ASP A 121 -11.50 -1.26 9.28
C ASP A 121 -11.62 0.14 9.89
N GLY A 122 -12.40 1.02 9.25
CA GLY A 122 -12.62 2.38 9.76
C GLY A 122 -11.33 3.22 9.82
N LYS A 123 -10.48 3.13 8.79
CA LYS A 123 -9.20 3.88 8.70
C LYS A 123 -9.33 5.36 9.07
N ILE A 124 -10.29 6.05 8.46
CA ILE A 124 -10.53 7.49 8.70
C ILE A 124 -10.82 7.76 10.18
N TRP A 125 -11.70 6.96 10.80
CA TRP A 125 -12.02 7.10 12.22
C TRP A 125 -10.79 6.88 13.11
N THR A 126 -9.96 5.88 12.79
CA THR A 126 -8.72 5.62 13.53
C THR A 126 -7.71 6.77 13.39
N MET A 127 -7.53 7.30 12.17
CA MET A 127 -6.67 8.46 11.95
C MET A 127 -7.21 9.72 12.65
N GLN A 128 -8.53 9.93 12.68
CA GLN A 128 -9.18 11.04 13.40
C GLN A 128 -8.91 10.98 14.91
N ASN A 129 -9.12 9.82 15.53
CA ASN A 129 -8.92 9.64 16.97
C ASN A 129 -7.47 9.82 17.42
N ARG A 130 -6.52 9.73 16.48
CA ARG A 130 -5.10 10.00 16.71
C ARG A 130 -4.69 11.43 16.35
N GLY A 131 -5.62 12.26 15.89
CA GLY A 131 -5.35 13.62 15.45
C GLY A 131 -4.58 13.71 14.13
N GLU A 132 -4.57 12.64 13.34
CA GLU A 132 -3.78 12.52 12.10
C GLU A 132 -4.60 12.80 10.84
N TRP A 133 -5.93 12.73 10.93
CA TRP A 133 -6.85 13.14 9.87
C TRP A 133 -7.56 14.45 10.19
N SER A 134 -7.15 15.53 9.53
CA SER A 134 -7.73 16.87 9.68
C SER A 134 -8.01 17.52 8.32
N PRO A 135 -9.09 17.12 7.61
CA PRO A 135 -9.40 17.66 6.29
C PRO A 135 -9.74 19.15 6.37
N ARG A 136 -9.10 19.94 5.49
CA ARG A 136 -9.29 21.40 5.43
C ARG A 136 -10.37 21.84 4.44
N THR A 137 -10.76 20.98 3.51
CA THR A 137 -11.77 21.30 2.49
C THR A 137 -13.15 20.83 2.93
N LYS A 138 -14.19 21.60 2.60
CA LYS A 138 -15.59 21.24 2.90
C LYS A 138 -15.98 19.87 2.34
N ALA A 139 -15.49 19.53 1.15
CA ALA A 139 -15.72 18.23 0.52
C ALA A 139 -15.22 17.06 1.38
N CYS A 140 -14.06 17.21 2.03
CA CYS A 140 -13.49 16.16 2.87
C CYS A 140 -14.01 16.20 4.32
N GLN A 141 -14.61 17.30 4.76
CA GLN A 141 -15.28 17.42 6.06
C GLN A 141 -16.62 16.67 6.10
N GLY A 142 -17.32 16.52 4.97
CA GLY A 142 -18.58 15.79 4.90
C GLY A 142 -18.45 14.26 5.06
N LEU A 143 -17.23 13.72 4.95
CA LEU A 143 -16.94 12.28 5.10
C LEU A 143 -16.78 11.85 6.58
N GLN A 144 -16.97 12.77 7.53
CA GLN A 144 -16.60 12.59 8.95
C GLN A 144 -17.66 11.90 9.82
N SER A 145 -18.78 11.42 9.27
CA SER A 145 -20.03 11.39 10.04
C SER A 145 -20.78 10.04 10.15
N ALA A 146 -20.11 8.88 10.18
CA ALA A 146 -20.81 7.65 10.60
C ALA A 146 -19.89 6.59 11.21
N PRO A 147 -19.98 6.32 12.53
CA PRO A 147 -19.53 5.05 13.09
C PRO A 147 -20.40 3.94 12.51
N GLY A 148 -19.79 2.97 11.82
CA GLY A 148 -20.48 1.74 11.40
C GLY A 148 -21.13 1.74 10.03
N VAL A 149 -20.92 2.75 9.18
CA VAL A 149 -21.30 2.67 7.77
C VAL A 149 -20.03 2.87 6.94
N ALA A 150 -19.57 1.81 6.29
CA ALA A 150 -18.76 1.97 5.10
C ALA A 150 -19.63 2.80 4.14
N ALA A 151 -19.42 4.12 4.11
CA ALA A 151 -20.07 4.99 3.16
C ALA A 151 -19.49 4.63 1.79
N TYR A 152 -20.03 3.58 1.18
CA TYR A 152 -19.91 3.35 -0.24
C TYR A 152 -20.28 4.66 -0.91
N SER A 153 -19.38 5.16 -1.77
CA SER A 153 -19.69 6.27 -2.65
C SER A 153 -21.05 5.99 -3.32
N PRO A 154 -21.88 7.01 -3.63
CA PRO A 154 -23.05 6.81 -4.48
C PRO A 154 -22.73 6.02 -5.77
N VAL A 155 -21.48 6.12 -6.26
CA VAL A 155 -20.95 5.31 -7.38
C VAL A 155 -20.79 3.84 -7.00
N ASP A 156 -20.23 3.54 -5.84
CA ASP A 156 -20.07 2.16 -5.37
C ASP A 156 -21.42 1.51 -5.04
N GLN A 157 -22.40 2.28 -4.55
CA GLN A 157 -23.77 1.82 -4.35
C GLN A 157 -24.46 1.50 -5.69
N ALA A 158 -24.22 2.32 -6.73
CA ALA A 158 -24.75 2.08 -8.07
C ALA A 158 -24.14 0.83 -8.73
N ILE A 159 -22.83 0.61 -8.58
CA ILE A 159 -22.15 -0.59 -9.06
C ILE A 159 -22.65 -1.84 -8.31
N HIS A 160 -22.80 -1.76 -6.98
CA HIS A 160 -23.32 -2.87 -6.19
C HIS A 160 -24.79 -3.19 -6.52
N GLY A 161 -25.60 -2.19 -6.85
CA GLY A 161 -26.99 -2.37 -7.31
C GLY A 161 -27.09 -3.03 -8.69
N LEU A 162 -26.20 -2.67 -9.62
CA LEU A 162 -26.13 -3.29 -10.96
C LEU A 162 -25.70 -4.76 -10.91
N LEU A 163 -24.80 -5.13 -10.00
CA LEU A 163 -24.30 -6.51 -9.88
C LEU A 163 -25.28 -7.45 -9.18
N MET A 164 -26.16 -6.94 -8.32
CA MET A 164 -27.14 -7.75 -7.56
C MET A 164 -28.53 -7.81 -8.22
N GLY A 165 -28.73 -7.06 -9.31
CA GLY A 165 -30.03 -6.92 -10.01
C GLY A 165 -30.23 -7.82 -11.23
N GLY A 166 -29.28 -8.69 -11.57
CA GLY A 166 -29.41 -9.61 -12.71
C GLY A 166 -30.25 -10.84 -12.37
N ARG A 167 -31.57 -10.75 -12.60
CA ARG A 167 -32.43 -11.90 -12.92
C ARG A 167 -32.89 -11.81 -14.36
#